data_AF-A0A838IEB6-F1
#
_entry.id   AF-A0A838IEB6-F1
#
_cell.length_a   1.000
_cell.length_b   1.000
_cell.length_c   1.000
_cell.angle_alpha   90.00
_cell.angle_beta   90.00
_cell.angle_gamma   90.00
#
_symmetry.space_group_name_H-M   'P 1'
#
loop_
_entity.id
_entity.type
_entity.pdbx_description
1 polymer ?
#
loop_
_entity_poly.entity_id
_entity_poly.type
_entity_poly.pdbx_seq_one_letter_code
_entity_poly.pdbx_strand_id
1 'polypeptide(L)'
;MGGYEQRYIRDFAVQSGKHPAVFGYFITWSAKKSALHWLGFRLSDATEQRSRVMLNVQPPAGLSPGAIARGKGDDFLVAMTRLLSEQGQVTYMRLLSEMNNGVNPYSPYDLAGRSRGPAYSTRAFKAAWRRAAIILRGGEVRSINRRLRRLGQPPARTGAGTLPSPQVALVWVPLSFGNPEVERNHPRHFWPGGGYVDWVGTTWYSKHPNSSAMDRFYDHPKWRRKPFTFAEWGVWGAESPGFIGNFFGFVRSHPRVRMAIYYQSANLKADFRLSTHPRSRAALRHATGWARLTGLAPEFGG
;
A
#
# COMPACT_ATOMS: atom_id res chain seq x y z
N MET A 1 -1.15 -0.69 11.06
CA MET A 1 -1.24 0.80 10.93
C MET A 1 -2.05 1.31 12.11
N GLY A 2 -1.58 2.31 12.85
CA GLY A 2 -2.27 2.66 14.10
C GLY A 2 -1.69 3.85 14.85
N GLY A 3 -1.27 4.91 14.14
CA GLY A 3 -0.54 6.04 14.73
C GLY A 3 0.88 6.14 14.21
N TYR A 4 1.63 7.11 14.72
CA TYR A 4 2.93 7.52 14.16
C TYR A 4 4.12 7.31 15.10
N GLU A 5 3.93 6.79 16.30
CA GLU A 5 4.99 6.62 17.28
C GLU A 5 5.31 5.15 17.55
N GLN A 6 6.53 4.90 17.99
CA GLN A 6 7.04 3.57 18.34
C GLN A 6 6.13 2.83 19.34
N ARG A 7 5.53 3.55 20.30
CA ARG A 7 4.59 2.97 21.28
C ARG A 7 3.40 2.25 20.65
N TYR A 8 2.95 2.66 19.46
CA TYR A 8 1.81 2.03 18.80
C TYR A 8 2.16 0.68 18.17
N ILE A 9 3.44 0.46 17.82
CA ILE A 9 3.93 -0.85 17.40
C ILE A 9 3.84 -1.82 18.60
N ARG A 10 4.35 -1.39 19.76
CA ARG A 10 4.34 -2.18 21.00
C ARG A 10 2.92 -2.44 21.50
N ASP A 11 2.06 -1.42 21.51
CA ASP A 11 0.66 -1.52 21.89
C ASP A 11 -0.07 -2.57 21.02
N PHE A 12 0.11 -2.52 19.70
CA PHE A 12 -0.49 -3.53 18.83
C PHE A 12 0.08 -4.94 19.08
N ALA A 13 1.36 -5.05 19.42
CA ALA A 13 1.96 -6.33 19.78
C ALA A 13 1.29 -6.94 21.02
N VAL A 14 1.08 -6.14 22.07
CA VAL A 14 0.39 -6.54 23.30
C VAL A 14 -1.05 -6.97 22.99
N GLN A 15 -1.78 -6.16 22.23
CA GLN A 15 -3.18 -6.43 21.93
C GLN A 15 -3.37 -7.66 21.04
N SER A 16 -2.53 -7.84 20.02
CA SER A 16 -2.64 -8.95 19.06
C SER A 16 -1.93 -10.23 19.53
N GLY A 17 -1.11 -10.15 20.58
CA GLY A 17 -0.31 -11.28 21.07
C GLY A 17 0.86 -11.65 20.14
N LYS A 18 1.20 -10.82 19.15
CA LYS A 18 2.24 -11.11 18.17
C LYS A 18 3.00 -9.86 17.78
N HIS A 19 4.33 -9.98 17.63
CA HIS A 19 5.17 -8.91 17.12
C HIS A 19 4.73 -8.47 15.70
N PRO A 20 4.53 -7.16 15.44
CA PRO A 20 4.23 -6.66 14.11
C PRO A 20 5.45 -6.71 13.18
N ALA A 21 5.46 -7.67 12.26
CA ALA A 21 6.47 -7.79 11.20
C ALA A 21 6.60 -6.52 10.34
N VAL A 22 5.45 -5.90 10.02
CA VAL A 22 5.35 -4.73 9.16
C VAL A 22 4.46 -3.70 9.84
N PHE A 23 4.95 -2.46 9.94
CA PHE A 23 4.16 -1.33 10.41
C PHE A 23 3.92 -0.34 9.28
N GLY A 24 2.69 0.17 9.20
CA GLY A 24 2.30 1.06 8.11
C GLY A 24 2.10 2.49 8.57
N TYR A 25 2.65 3.44 7.81
CA TYR A 25 2.46 4.88 7.99
C TYR A 25 1.69 5.47 6.81
N PHE A 26 0.81 6.43 7.08
CA PHE A 26 0.20 7.25 6.04
C PHE A 26 1.05 8.49 5.83
N ILE A 27 1.43 8.74 4.57
CA ILE A 27 2.21 9.92 4.20
C ILE A 27 1.62 10.57 2.95
N THR A 28 1.90 11.87 2.83
CA THR A 28 1.57 12.62 1.62
C THR A 28 2.76 12.63 0.68
N TRP A 29 2.50 12.62 -0.63
CA TRP A 29 3.49 12.80 -1.69
C TRP A 29 4.15 14.18 -1.59
N SER A 30 5.17 14.31 -0.75
CA SER A 30 5.79 15.59 -0.40
C SER A 30 7.30 15.45 -0.23
N ALA A 31 8.07 16.23 -1.01
CA ALA A 31 9.52 16.32 -0.91
C ALA A 31 9.99 17.38 0.10
N LYS A 32 9.10 17.92 0.95
CA LYS A 32 9.47 18.93 1.95
C LYS A 32 10.50 18.33 2.91
N LYS A 33 11.59 19.07 3.17
CA LYS A 33 12.68 18.63 4.07
C LYS A 33 12.15 18.18 5.43
N SER A 34 11.19 18.91 6.01
CA SER A 34 10.57 18.54 7.29
C SER A 34 9.80 17.21 7.23
N ALA A 35 9.09 16.94 6.14
CA ALA A 35 8.37 15.68 5.95
C ALA A 35 9.32 14.50 5.80
N LEU A 36 10.41 14.67 5.04
CA LEU A 36 11.44 13.64 4.86
C LEU A 36 12.23 13.38 6.14
N HIS A 37 12.57 14.43 6.88
CA HIS A 37 13.25 14.33 8.18
C HIS A 37 12.38 13.58 9.20
N TRP A 38 11.11 13.96 9.32
CA TRP A 38 10.15 13.23 10.14
C TRP A 38 10.02 11.76 9.72
N LEU A 39 9.93 11.49 8.41
CA LEU A 39 9.83 10.13 7.90
C LEU A 39 11.09 9.30 8.24
N GLY A 40 12.28 9.88 8.17
CA GLY A 40 13.53 9.24 8.59
C GLY A 40 13.48 8.72 10.03
N PHE A 41 12.95 9.50 10.97
CA PHE A 41 12.73 9.03 12.34
C PHE A 41 11.74 7.87 12.41
N ARG A 42 10.64 7.91 11.64
CA ARG A 42 9.66 6.82 11.63
C ARG A 42 10.22 5.52 11.04
N LEU A 43 11.08 5.61 10.03
CA LEU A 43 11.80 4.46 9.47
C LEU A 43 12.78 3.88 10.49
N SER A 44 13.46 4.74 11.25
CA SER A 44 14.37 4.34 12.33
C SER A 44 13.61 3.67 13.49
N ASP A 45 12.52 4.27 13.97
CA ASP A 45 11.67 3.73 15.03
C ASP A 45 11.17 2.32 14.71
N ALA A 46 10.72 2.09 13.46
CA ALA A 46 10.27 0.78 13.02
C ALA A 46 11.42 -0.24 12.98
N THR A 47 12.59 0.19 12.52
CA THR A 47 13.81 -0.65 12.48
C THR A 47 14.24 -1.06 13.88
N GLU A 48 14.25 -0.15 14.85
CA GLU A 48 14.53 -0.45 16.26
C GLU A 48 13.53 -1.43 16.86
N GLN A 49 12.28 -1.39 16.41
CA GLN A 49 11.26 -2.36 16.80
C GLN A 49 11.31 -3.66 15.99
N ARG A 50 12.32 -3.86 15.12
CA ARG A 50 12.43 -5.03 14.24
C ARG A 50 11.21 -5.21 13.34
N SER A 51 10.64 -4.10 12.89
CA SER A 51 9.55 -4.05 11.91
C SER A 51 10.05 -3.46 10.61
N ARG A 52 9.55 -3.93 9.47
CA ARG A 52 9.68 -3.23 8.19
C ARG A 52 8.54 -2.24 8.00
N VAL A 53 8.69 -1.32 7.06
CA VAL A 53 7.72 -0.24 6.85
C VAL A 53 6.91 -0.43 5.58
N MET A 54 5.60 -0.25 5.69
CA MET A 54 4.74 0.05 4.55
C MET A 54 4.36 1.54 4.52
N LEU A 55 4.69 2.24 3.45
CA LEU A 55 4.30 3.63 3.24
C LEU A 55 3.04 3.68 2.37
N ASN A 56 1.95 4.17 2.95
CA ASN A 56 0.69 4.44 2.28
C ASN A 56 0.72 5.87 1.76
N VAL A 57 1.05 6.03 0.48
CA VAL A 57 1.36 7.33 -0.10
C VAL A 57 0.16 7.87 -0.87
N GLN A 58 -0.36 9.01 -0.41
CA GLN A 58 -1.44 9.72 -1.07
C GLN A 58 -0.92 11.01 -1.71
N PRO A 59 -1.35 11.36 -2.93
CA PRO A 59 -1.02 12.64 -3.51
C PRO A 59 -1.74 13.76 -2.74
N PRO A 60 -1.13 14.94 -2.59
CA PRO A 60 -1.85 16.11 -2.11
C PRO A 60 -2.96 16.49 -3.08
N ALA A 61 -3.92 17.29 -2.61
CA ALA A 61 -4.94 17.88 -3.46
C ALA A 61 -4.32 18.58 -4.68
N GLY A 62 -4.91 18.35 -5.86
CA GLY A 62 -4.43 18.92 -7.12
C GLY A 62 -3.31 18.13 -7.83
N LEU A 63 -2.63 17.19 -7.15
CA LEU A 63 -1.66 16.31 -7.83
C LEU A 63 -2.36 15.08 -8.43
N SER A 64 -2.91 15.26 -9.64
CA SER A 64 -3.57 14.17 -10.38
C SER A 64 -2.58 13.08 -10.86
N PRO A 65 -3.04 11.84 -11.11
CA PRO A 65 -2.22 10.83 -11.77
C PRO A 65 -1.65 11.30 -13.11
N GLY A 66 -2.43 12.04 -13.91
CA GLY A 66 -1.94 12.60 -15.18
C GLY A 66 -0.81 13.61 -14.99
N ALA A 67 -0.87 14.40 -13.91
CA ALA A 67 0.22 15.30 -13.54
C ALA A 67 1.49 14.52 -13.14
N ILE A 68 1.35 13.46 -12.34
CA ILE A 68 2.45 12.57 -11.98
C ILE A 68 3.07 11.95 -13.23
N ALA A 69 2.27 11.41 -14.14
CA ALA A 69 2.74 10.85 -15.41
C ALA A 69 3.55 11.84 -16.27
N ARG A 70 3.31 13.15 -16.12
CA ARG A 70 4.04 14.25 -16.79
C ARG A 70 5.22 14.80 -15.98
N GLY A 71 5.59 14.15 -14.88
CA GLY A 71 6.76 14.51 -14.07
C GLY A 71 6.50 15.51 -12.94
N LYS A 72 5.24 15.86 -12.64
CA LYS A 72 4.95 16.57 -11.37
C LYS A 72 5.10 15.59 -10.21
N GLY A 73 5.85 15.97 -9.17
CA GLY A 73 6.10 15.11 -8.02
C GLY A 73 7.31 14.17 -8.18
N ASP A 74 8.14 14.33 -9.22
CA ASP A 74 9.40 13.57 -9.37
C ASP A 74 10.39 13.86 -8.23
N ASP A 75 10.38 15.08 -7.69
CA ASP A 75 11.18 15.50 -6.54
C ASP A 75 10.95 14.61 -5.32
N PHE A 76 9.69 14.25 -5.05
CA PHE A 76 9.36 13.28 -4.00
C PHE A 76 9.93 11.90 -4.32
N LEU A 77 9.76 11.41 -5.54
CA LEU A 77 10.25 10.08 -5.92
C LEU A 77 11.78 9.98 -5.80
N VAL A 78 12.50 11.03 -6.23
CA VAL A 78 13.95 11.15 -6.12
C VAL A 78 14.40 11.28 -4.68
N ALA A 79 13.69 12.06 -3.85
CA ALA A 79 13.99 12.15 -2.43
C ALA A 79 13.79 10.79 -1.73
N MET A 80 12.75 10.05 -2.10
CA MET A 80 12.51 8.71 -1.58
C MET A 80 13.58 7.71 -1.99
N THR A 81 14.15 7.77 -3.20
CA THR A 81 15.25 6.85 -3.54
C THR A 81 16.47 7.04 -2.65
N ARG A 82 16.80 8.29 -2.33
CA ARG A 82 17.90 8.64 -1.42
C ARG A 82 17.60 8.18 0.01
N LEU A 83 16.45 8.61 0.56
CA LEU A 83 16.05 8.26 1.93
C LEU A 83 16.01 6.75 2.14
N LEU A 84 15.38 6.00 1.24
CA LEU A 84 15.26 4.54 1.40
C LEU A 84 16.59 3.82 1.17
N SER A 85 17.49 4.38 0.37
CA SER A 85 18.83 3.82 0.17
C SER A 85 19.70 4.03 1.40
N GLU A 86 19.60 5.19 2.05
CA GLU A 86 20.30 5.49 3.31
C GLU A 86 19.82 4.60 4.46
N GLN A 87 18.51 4.29 4.51
CA GLN A 87 17.95 3.40 5.52
C GLN A 87 18.35 1.94 5.32
N GLY A 88 18.60 1.51 4.09
CA GLY A 88 19.10 0.15 3.78
C GLY A 88 18.14 -0.99 4.13
N GLN A 89 16.87 -0.70 4.39
CA GLN A 89 15.85 -1.69 4.75
C GLN A 89 14.79 -1.85 3.66
N VAL A 90 14.23 -3.06 3.56
CA VAL A 90 13.05 -3.32 2.73
C VAL A 90 11.90 -2.41 3.14
N THR A 91 11.45 -1.59 2.19
CA THR A 91 10.29 -0.71 2.37
C THR A 91 9.21 -1.02 1.33
N TYR A 92 7.99 -1.29 1.79
CA TYR A 92 6.84 -1.51 0.94
C TYR A 92 6.18 -0.17 0.59
N MET A 93 6.10 0.14 -0.69
CA MET A 93 5.51 1.38 -1.20
C MET A 93 4.12 1.12 -1.78
N ARG A 94 3.09 1.54 -1.04
CA ARG A 94 1.69 1.48 -1.44
C ARG A 94 1.25 2.87 -1.95
N LEU A 95 1.52 3.10 -3.23
CA LEU A 95 1.24 4.37 -3.92
C LEU A 95 -0.21 4.41 -4.40
N LEU A 96 -0.89 5.56 -4.27
CA LEU A 96 -2.18 5.80 -4.94
C LEU A 96 -3.19 4.65 -4.70
N SER A 97 -3.23 4.12 -3.48
CA SER A 97 -4.02 2.94 -3.15
C SER A 97 -5.51 3.20 -3.30
N GLU A 98 -6.29 2.14 -3.48
CA GLU A 98 -7.74 2.22 -3.65
C GLU A 98 -8.10 3.24 -4.73
N MET A 99 -7.32 3.23 -5.81
CA MET A 99 -7.52 4.11 -6.96
C MET A 99 -8.91 3.96 -7.60
N ASN A 100 -9.60 2.86 -7.31
CA ASN A 100 -10.98 2.57 -7.68
C ASN A 100 -12.01 2.89 -6.57
N ASN A 101 -11.63 3.65 -5.55
CA ASN A 101 -12.52 4.17 -4.52
C ASN A 101 -12.82 5.65 -4.79
N GLY A 102 -14.08 5.98 -5.06
CA GLY A 102 -14.55 7.29 -5.49
C GLY A 102 -14.43 8.39 -4.43
N VAL A 103 -14.16 7.99 -3.18
CA VAL A 103 -13.78 8.90 -2.08
C VAL A 103 -12.39 9.49 -2.32
N ASN A 104 -11.47 8.74 -2.95
CA ASN A 104 -10.10 9.20 -3.13
C ASN A 104 -10.05 10.34 -4.18
N PRO A 105 -9.34 11.45 -3.90
CA PRO A 105 -9.32 12.60 -4.79
C PRO A 105 -8.66 12.32 -6.15
N TYR A 106 -7.86 11.25 -6.23
CA TYR A 106 -7.15 10.81 -7.43
C TYR A 106 -7.88 9.69 -8.20
N SER A 107 -9.08 9.28 -7.79
CA SER A 107 -9.86 8.25 -8.48
C SER A 107 -10.38 8.78 -9.85
N PRO A 108 -10.58 7.90 -10.84
CA PRO A 108 -11.15 8.29 -12.14
C PRO A 108 -12.64 8.63 -12.07
N TYR A 109 -13.36 8.09 -11.07
CA TYR A 109 -14.81 8.23 -10.93
C TYR A 109 -15.16 8.78 -9.54
N ASP A 110 -16.15 9.65 -9.47
CA ASP A 110 -16.77 10.05 -8.20
C ASP A 110 -17.73 8.97 -7.68
N LEU A 111 -18.35 9.20 -6.51
CA LEU A 111 -19.31 8.26 -5.91
C LEU A 111 -20.59 8.06 -6.71
N ALA A 112 -20.90 8.97 -7.65
CA ALA A 112 -22.01 8.83 -8.60
C ALA A 112 -21.58 8.10 -9.90
N GLY A 113 -20.32 7.66 -10.00
CA GLY A 113 -19.77 6.95 -11.15
C GLY A 113 -19.39 7.87 -12.31
N ARG A 114 -19.45 9.20 -12.13
CA ARG A 114 -19.12 10.19 -13.16
C ARG A 114 -17.61 10.32 -13.30
N SER A 115 -17.15 10.48 -14.54
CA SER A 115 -15.73 10.65 -14.84
C SER A 115 -15.20 11.97 -14.27
N ARG A 116 -14.04 11.93 -13.59
CA ARG A 116 -13.28 13.12 -13.17
C ARG A 116 -12.40 13.69 -14.27
N GLY A 117 -12.51 13.15 -15.49
CA GLY A 117 -11.82 13.63 -16.68
C GLY A 117 -10.46 12.96 -16.96
N PRO A 118 -9.81 13.33 -18.08
CA PRO A 118 -8.67 12.59 -18.63
C PRO A 118 -7.47 12.48 -17.67
N ALA A 119 -7.22 13.51 -16.86
CA ALA A 119 -6.11 13.55 -15.90
C ALA A 119 -6.23 12.55 -14.74
N TYR A 120 -7.45 12.05 -14.48
CA TYR A 120 -7.75 11.10 -13.40
C TYR A 120 -8.06 9.69 -13.93
N SER A 121 -8.08 9.51 -15.26
CA SER A 121 -8.44 8.25 -15.92
C SER A 121 -7.59 7.05 -15.51
N THR A 122 -8.10 5.83 -15.73
CA THR A 122 -7.34 4.59 -15.56
C THR A 122 -6.04 4.56 -16.39
N ARG A 123 -6.04 5.21 -17.57
CA ARG A 123 -4.83 5.42 -18.39
C ARG A 123 -3.82 6.30 -17.66
N ALA A 124 -4.26 7.42 -17.11
CA ALA A 124 -3.41 8.33 -16.34
C ALA A 124 -2.85 7.65 -15.08
N PHE A 125 -3.67 6.88 -14.36
CA PHE A 125 -3.21 6.05 -13.24
C PHE A 125 -2.08 5.10 -13.64
N LYS A 126 -2.27 4.30 -14.71
CA LYS A 126 -1.25 3.36 -15.17
C LYS A 126 0.05 4.08 -15.56
N ALA A 127 -0.05 5.23 -16.22
CA ALA A 127 1.13 6.02 -16.58
C ALA A 127 1.85 6.57 -15.33
N ALA A 128 1.13 7.11 -14.36
CA ALA A 128 1.67 7.58 -13.08
C ALA A 128 2.38 6.48 -12.31
N TRP A 129 1.74 5.32 -12.17
CA TRP A 129 2.31 4.16 -11.50
C TRP A 129 3.61 3.71 -12.14
N ARG A 130 3.61 3.54 -13.48
CA ARG A 130 4.81 3.12 -14.21
C ARG A 130 5.95 4.11 -14.05
N ARG A 131 5.66 5.41 -14.06
CA ARG A 131 6.65 6.46 -13.80
C ARG A 131 7.28 6.28 -12.43
N ALA A 132 6.45 6.23 -11.39
CA ALA A 132 6.89 6.08 -10.01
C ALA A 132 7.71 4.81 -9.82
N ALA A 133 7.26 3.70 -10.40
CA ALA A 133 7.96 2.42 -10.36
C ALA A 133 9.35 2.46 -11.02
N ILE A 134 9.48 3.17 -12.14
CA ILE A 134 10.77 3.32 -12.82
C ILE A 134 11.73 4.19 -12.00
N ILE A 135 11.25 5.30 -11.44
CA ILE A 135 12.10 6.25 -10.70
C ILE A 135 12.49 5.68 -9.33
N LEU A 136 11.55 5.09 -8.58
CA LEU A 136 11.81 4.57 -7.23
C LEU A 136 12.81 3.40 -7.22
N ARG A 137 12.93 2.65 -8.32
CA ARG A 137 13.93 1.58 -8.44
C ARG A 137 15.34 2.11 -8.69
N GLY A 138 15.49 3.40 -9.02
CA GLY A 138 16.78 4.03 -9.19
C GLY A 138 17.58 3.54 -10.40
N GLY A 139 18.89 3.75 -10.33
CA GLY A 139 19.88 3.45 -11.36
C GLY A 139 20.23 4.65 -12.24
N GLU A 140 20.93 4.37 -13.33
CA GLU A 140 21.38 5.36 -14.31
C GLU A 140 20.20 6.18 -14.87
N VAL A 141 20.26 7.51 -14.75
CA VAL A 141 19.17 8.40 -15.20
C VAL A 141 18.98 8.31 -16.70
N ARG A 142 20.04 8.05 -17.47
CA ARG A 142 19.92 7.75 -18.91
C ARG A 142 19.06 6.51 -19.17
N SER A 143 19.18 5.47 -18.37
CA SER A 143 18.38 4.24 -18.49
C SER A 143 16.92 4.46 -18.07
N ILE A 144 16.71 5.19 -16.97
CA ILE A 144 15.40 5.66 -16.51
C ILE A 144 14.70 6.43 -17.63
N ASN A 145 15.36 7.42 -18.23
CA ASN A 145 14.81 8.25 -19.30
C ASN A 145 14.51 7.46 -20.57
N ARG A 146 15.35 6.48 -20.94
CA ARG A 146 15.04 5.55 -22.05
C ARG A 146 13.77 4.75 -21.77
N ARG A 147 13.58 4.25 -20.55
CA ARG A 147 12.37 3.51 -20.14
C ARG A 147 11.13 4.41 -20.16
N LEU A 148 11.22 5.64 -19.65
CA LEU A 148 10.13 6.63 -19.68
C LEU A 148 9.75 7.02 -21.11
N ARG A 149 10.73 7.27 -21.98
CA ARG A 149 10.50 7.59 -23.39
C ARG A 149 9.75 6.49 -24.13
N ARG A 150 10.09 5.21 -23.90
CA ARG A 150 9.35 4.07 -24.47
C ARG A 150 7.88 4.01 -24.03
N LEU A 151 7.54 4.65 -22.91
CA LEU A 151 6.16 4.79 -22.43
C LEU A 151 5.49 6.10 -22.86
N GLY A 152 6.14 6.90 -23.71
CA GLY A 152 5.64 8.21 -24.13
C GLY A 152 5.66 9.26 -23.01
N GLN A 153 6.50 9.08 -21.98
CA GLN A 153 6.60 9.99 -20.85
C GLN A 153 7.81 10.91 -20.95
N PRO A 154 7.75 12.12 -20.36
CA PRO A 154 8.90 13.02 -20.32
C PRO A 154 10.04 12.44 -19.46
N PRO A 155 11.28 12.91 -19.64
CA PRO A 155 12.42 12.57 -18.78
C PRO A 155 12.13 12.79 -17.28
N ALA A 156 12.80 12.03 -16.41
CA ALA A 156 12.75 12.22 -14.97
C ALA A 156 13.46 13.52 -14.57
N ARG A 157 12.87 14.26 -13.62
CA ARG A 157 13.43 15.50 -13.06
C ARG A 157 14.25 15.17 -11.82
N THR A 158 15.55 14.94 -11.98
CA THR A 158 16.42 14.43 -10.89
C THR A 158 17.56 15.37 -10.49
N GLY A 159 18.09 16.17 -11.43
CA GLY A 159 19.31 16.96 -11.24
C GLY A 159 20.59 16.12 -11.07
N ALA A 160 20.54 14.81 -11.32
CA ALA A 160 21.63 13.86 -11.09
C ALA A 160 21.82 12.90 -12.27
N GLY A 161 23.04 12.39 -12.46
CA GLY A 161 23.36 11.36 -13.47
C GLY A 161 22.87 9.95 -13.10
N THR A 162 22.81 9.67 -11.80
CA THR A 162 22.42 8.37 -11.24
C THR A 162 21.54 8.59 -10.02
N LEU A 163 20.55 7.72 -9.82
CA LEU A 163 19.75 7.65 -8.59
C LEU A 163 20.14 6.39 -7.81
N PRO A 164 20.20 6.44 -6.45
CA PRO A 164 20.37 5.24 -5.64
C PRO A 164 19.25 4.22 -5.91
N SER A 165 19.57 2.93 -5.78
CA SER A 165 18.63 1.82 -5.96
C SER A 165 18.26 1.20 -4.61
N PRO A 166 17.24 1.73 -3.92
CA PRO A 166 16.85 1.22 -2.61
C PRO A 166 16.17 -0.15 -2.68
N GLN A 167 16.10 -0.84 -1.53
CA GLN A 167 15.30 -2.05 -1.36
C GLN A 167 13.80 -1.69 -1.25
N VAL A 168 13.16 -1.41 -2.38
CA VAL A 168 11.76 -0.93 -2.43
C VAL A 168 10.81 -1.91 -3.12
N ALA A 169 9.73 -2.31 -2.44
CA ALA A 169 8.73 -3.24 -2.94
C ALA A 169 7.44 -2.48 -3.28
N LEU A 170 7.03 -2.48 -4.54
CA LEU A 170 5.85 -1.74 -5.00
C LEU A 170 4.58 -2.59 -4.82
N VAL A 171 3.65 -2.08 -4.02
CA VAL A 171 2.43 -2.78 -3.61
C VAL A 171 1.19 -2.17 -4.27
N TRP A 172 0.67 -2.82 -5.30
CA TRP A 172 -0.52 -2.38 -6.02
C TRP A 172 -1.79 -2.84 -5.31
N VAL A 173 -2.55 -1.89 -4.77
CA VAL A 173 -3.66 -2.15 -3.86
C VAL A 173 -4.94 -1.44 -4.31
N PRO A 174 -5.76 -2.04 -5.18
CA PRO A 174 -7.13 -1.61 -5.39
C PRO A 174 -8.07 -2.14 -4.29
N LEU A 175 -9.27 -1.57 -4.19
CA LEU A 175 -10.42 -2.31 -3.64
C LEU A 175 -10.69 -3.54 -4.51
N SER A 176 -11.16 -4.67 -3.95
CA SER A 176 -11.43 -5.88 -4.75
C SER A 176 -12.58 -5.71 -5.76
N PHE A 177 -13.41 -4.70 -5.55
CA PHE A 177 -14.50 -4.23 -6.41
C PHE A 177 -14.39 -2.71 -6.63
N GLY A 178 -15.20 -2.10 -7.48
CA GLY A 178 -15.22 -0.65 -7.66
C GLY A 178 -16.11 0.02 -6.61
N ASN A 179 -15.66 1.14 -6.03
CA ASN A 179 -16.57 2.03 -5.32
C ASN A 179 -16.60 3.38 -6.07
N PRO A 180 -17.70 3.78 -6.72
CA PRO A 180 -18.93 3.01 -6.90
C PRO A 180 -18.72 1.82 -7.84
N GLU A 181 -19.63 0.86 -7.76
CA GLU A 181 -19.57 -0.37 -8.54
C GLU A 181 -20.07 -0.11 -9.96
N VAL A 182 -19.13 0.25 -10.83
CA VAL A 182 -19.35 0.40 -12.27
C VAL A 182 -18.27 -0.37 -13.02
N GLU A 183 -18.63 -0.99 -14.16
CA GLU A 183 -17.77 -1.92 -14.90
C GLU A 183 -16.35 -1.36 -15.16
N ARG A 184 -16.28 -0.10 -15.58
CA ARG A 184 -15.04 0.63 -15.87
C ARG A 184 -14.17 0.95 -14.65
N ASN A 185 -14.68 0.79 -13.43
CA ASN A 185 -14.00 1.04 -12.16
C ASN A 185 -13.45 -0.23 -11.52
N HIS A 186 -13.59 -1.41 -12.15
CA HIS A 186 -12.99 -2.63 -11.59
C HIS A 186 -11.45 -2.63 -11.65
N PRO A 187 -10.79 -3.34 -10.70
CA PRO A 187 -9.33 -3.38 -10.57
C PRO A 187 -8.56 -3.69 -11.85
N ARG A 188 -9.12 -4.57 -12.70
CA ARG A 188 -8.48 -5.02 -13.94
C ARG A 188 -8.16 -3.90 -14.92
N HIS A 189 -8.82 -2.75 -14.81
CA HIS A 189 -8.59 -1.57 -15.67
C HIS A 189 -7.39 -0.73 -15.22
N PHE A 190 -6.99 -0.87 -13.94
CA PHE A 190 -5.89 -0.14 -13.31
C PHE A 190 -4.56 -0.91 -13.33
N TRP A 191 -4.55 -2.20 -13.67
CA TRP A 191 -3.34 -3.02 -13.67
C TRP A 191 -2.23 -2.39 -14.53
N PRO A 192 -1.10 -1.98 -13.94
CA PRO A 192 -0.02 -1.29 -14.66
C PRO A 192 0.89 -2.27 -15.42
N GLY A 193 0.77 -3.58 -15.16
CA GLY A 193 1.63 -4.62 -15.73
C GLY A 193 2.58 -5.20 -14.68
N GLY A 194 2.84 -6.51 -14.78
CA GLY A 194 3.59 -7.25 -13.75
C GLY A 194 5.04 -6.80 -13.56
N GLY A 195 5.65 -6.14 -14.55
CA GLY A 195 7.00 -5.57 -14.43
C GLY A 195 7.07 -4.33 -13.53
N TYR A 196 5.94 -3.74 -13.13
CA TYR A 196 5.87 -2.53 -12.30
C TYR A 196 5.31 -2.79 -10.90
N VAL A 197 5.02 -4.05 -10.56
CA VAL A 197 4.34 -4.43 -9.31
C VAL A 197 5.08 -5.61 -8.72
N ASP A 198 5.45 -5.50 -7.46
CA ASP A 198 6.13 -6.57 -6.73
C ASP A 198 5.10 -7.35 -5.91
N TRP A 199 4.10 -6.65 -5.33
CA TRP A 199 3.02 -7.22 -4.54
C TRP A 199 1.65 -6.76 -5.02
N VAL A 200 0.68 -7.67 -5.00
CA VAL A 200 -0.74 -7.34 -5.17
C VAL A 200 -1.38 -7.31 -3.80
N GLY A 201 -2.24 -6.34 -3.54
CA GLY A 201 -3.06 -6.38 -2.34
C GLY A 201 -4.44 -5.82 -2.52
N THR A 202 -5.21 -5.90 -1.45
CA THR A 202 -6.51 -5.24 -1.35
C THR A 202 -6.81 -4.89 0.11
N THR A 203 -7.99 -4.35 0.36
CA THR A 203 -8.50 -4.05 1.70
C THR A 203 -9.73 -4.88 2.04
N TRP A 204 -9.87 -5.31 3.29
CA TRP A 204 -11.02 -6.11 3.72
C TRP A 204 -11.42 -5.80 5.18
N TYR A 205 -12.65 -5.31 5.36
CA TYR A 205 -13.17 -4.90 6.66
C TYR A 205 -14.43 -5.67 7.03
N SER A 206 -14.68 -5.85 8.33
CA SER A 206 -15.85 -6.58 8.86
C SER A 206 -17.20 -6.03 8.38
N LYS A 207 -17.27 -4.73 8.08
CA LYS A 207 -18.44 -4.07 7.51
C LYS A 207 -18.82 -4.58 6.11
N HIS A 208 -17.87 -5.20 5.40
CA HIS A 208 -18.04 -5.75 4.06
C HIS A 208 -17.51 -7.20 4.00
N PRO A 209 -18.19 -8.16 4.67
CA PRO A 209 -17.61 -9.47 4.97
C PRO A 209 -17.63 -10.47 3.79
N ASN A 210 -18.16 -10.10 2.62
CA ASN A 210 -18.33 -11.01 1.49
C ASN A 210 -16.97 -11.47 0.90
N SER A 211 -16.65 -12.76 1.07
CA SER A 211 -15.39 -13.36 0.60
C SER A 211 -15.35 -13.59 -0.91
N SER A 212 -16.48 -13.74 -1.60
CA SER A 212 -16.50 -14.11 -3.02
C SER A 212 -15.80 -13.07 -3.91
N ALA A 213 -15.88 -11.78 -3.55
CA ALA A 213 -15.15 -10.72 -4.23
C ALA A 213 -13.63 -10.83 -4.00
N MET A 214 -13.21 -11.31 -2.83
CA MET A 214 -11.80 -11.56 -2.51
C MET A 214 -11.25 -12.75 -3.27
N ASP A 215 -11.99 -13.86 -3.35
CA ASP A 215 -11.58 -15.05 -4.13
C ASP A 215 -11.38 -14.67 -5.60
N ARG A 216 -12.38 -14.01 -6.21
CA ARG A 216 -12.29 -13.53 -7.61
C ARG A 216 -11.11 -12.58 -7.83
N PHE A 217 -10.85 -11.67 -6.89
CA PHE A 217 -9.73 -10.75 -6.99
C PHE A 217 -8.38 -11.48 -6.84
N TYR A 218 -8.26 -12.41 -5.89
CA TYR A 218 -7.05 -13.16 -5.63
C TYR A 218 -6.64 -14.03 -6.83
N ASP A 219 -7.60 -14.69 -7.48
CA ASP A 219 -7.36 -15.61 -8.60
C ASP A 219 -7.25 -14.95 -9.98
N HIS A 220 -7.47 -13.64 -10.06
CA HIS A 220 -7.57 -12.96 -11.33
C HIS A 220 -6.30 -13.14 -12.22
N PRO A 221 -6.45 -13.57 -13.49
CA PRO A 221 -5.34 -14.02 -14.33
C PRO A 221 -4.18 -13.04 -14.49
N LYS A 222 -4.47 -11.73 -14.54
CA LYS A 222 -3.47 -10.66 -14.75
C LYS A 222 -2.38 -10.60 -13.67
N TRP A 223 -2.69 -11.05 -12.45
CA TRP A 223 -1.79 -10.88 -11.30
C TRP A 223 -1.74 -12.09 -10.37
N ARG A 224 -2.37 -13.20 -10.74
CA ARG A 224 -2.37 -14.46 -9.95
C ARG A 224 -0.98 -15.07 -9.67
N ARG A 225 0.07 -14.56 -10.31
CA ARG A 225 1.47 -14.99 -10.09
C ARG A 225 2.22 -14.13 -9.08
N LYS A 226 1.61 -13.07 -8.55
CA LYS A 226 2.23 -12.17 -7.57
C LYS A 226 1.93 -12.61 -6.15
N PRO A 227 2.84 -12.38 -5.20
CA PRO A 227 2.52 -12.49 -3.78
C PRO A 227 1.38 -11.54 -3.44
N PHE A 228 0.53 -11.96 -2.51
CA PHE A 228 -0.69 -11.27 -2.12
C PHE A 228 -0.55 -10.70 -0.70
N THR A 229 -1.09 -9.51 -0.49
CA THR A 229 -1.17 -8.88 0.82
C THR A 229 -2.56 -8.31 1.09
N PHE A 230 -3.03 -8.42 2.32
CA PHE A 230 -4.08 -7.53 2.81
C PHE A 230 -3.39 -6.26 3.31
N ALA A 231 -3.31 -5.25 2.44
CA ALA A 231 -2.60 -4.02 2.77
C ALA A 231 -3.34 -3.18 3.80
N GLU A 232 -4.65 -3.38 3.93
CA GLU A 232 -5.41 -3.03 5.13
C GLU A 232 -6.44 -4.13 5.40
N TRP A 233 -6.65 -4.45 6.66
CA TRP A 233 -7.82 -5.20 7.08
C TRP A 233 -8.15 -4.87 8.52
N GLY A 234 -9.37 -5.12 8.96
CA GLY A 234 -9.71 -4.90 10.36
C GLY A 234 -11.19 -4.97 10.67
N VAL A 235 -11.47 -4.82 11.96
CA VAL A 235 -12.84 -4.60 12.42
C VAL A 235 -13.19 -3.13 12.18
N TRP A 236 -14.39 -2.88 11.70
CA TRP A 236 -14.93 -1.55 11.51
C TRP A 236 -16.34 -1.47 12.12
N GLY A 237 -16.46 -0.68 13.19
CA GLY A 237 -17.72 -0.39 13.86
C GLY A 237 -17.97 -1.34 15.02
N ALA A 238 -18.93 -2.25 14.88
CA ALA A 238 -19.20 -3.24 15.91
C ALA A 238 -18.13 -4.35 15.92
N GLU A 239 -17.92 -4.96 17.10
CA GLU A 239 -17.09 -6.15 17.22
C GLU A 239 -17.55 -7.27 16.29
N SER A 240 -16.60 -7.99 15.71
CA SER A 240 -16.90 -9.13 14.85
C SER A 240 -15.84 -10.23 15.01
N PRO A 241 -15.91 -11.08 16.05
CA PRO A 241 -15.00 -12.21 16.23
C PRO A 241 -15.11 -13.20 15.06
N GLY A 242 -16.33 -13.41 14.53
CA GLY A 242 -16.57 -14.27 13.37
C GLY A 242 -15.83 -13.80 12.11
N PHE A 243 -15.76 -12.48 11.86
CA PHE A 243 -14.97 -11.95 10.76
C PHE A 243 -13.47 -12.28 10.88
N ILE A 244 -12.91 -12.25 12.10
CA ILE A 244 -11.51 -12.66 12.32
C ILE A 244 -11.32 -14.13 11.93
N GLY A 245 -12.25 -15.00 12.34
CA GLY A 245 -12.24 -16.41 11.95
C GLY A 245 -12.26 -16.58 10.42
N ASN A 246 -13.19 -15.90 9.74
CA ASN A 246 -13.32 -15.95 8.28
C ASN A 246 -12.07 -15.43 7.57
N PHE A 247 -11.52 -14.31 8.03
CA PHE A 247 -10.29 -13.73 7.49
C PHE A 247 -9.13 -14.71 7.57
N PHE A 248 -8.86 -15.29 8.75
CA PHE A 248 -7.78 -16.26 8.88
C PHE A 248 -8.08 -17.60 8.20
N GLY A 249 -9.35 -17.98 8.04
CA GLY A 249 -9.75 -19.09 7.17
C GLY A 249 -9.29 -18.85 5.73
N PHE A 250 -9.56 -17.66 5.19
CA PHE A 250 -9.08 -17.24 3.87
C PHE A 250 -7.55 -17.25 3.79
N VAL A 251 -6.85 -16.64 4.75
CA VAL A 251 -5.37 -16.61 4.75
C VAL A 251 -4.78 -18.02 4.75
N ARG A 252 -5.40 -18.98 5.46
CA ARG A 252 -4.95 -20.38 5.48
C ARG A 252 -5.15 -21.09 4.15
N SER A 253 -6.28 -20.88 3.47
CA SER A 253 -6.58 -21.52 2.19
C SER A 253 -5.90 -20.85 0.99
N HIS A 254 -5.42 -19.62 1.12
CA HIS A 254 -4.83 -18.84 0.03
C HIS A 254 -3.31 -18.65 0.21
N PRO A 255 -2.47 -19.60 -0.26
CA PRO A 255 -1.06 -19.65 0.11
C PRO A 255 -0.20 -18.49 -0.42
N ARG A 256 -0.68 -17.70 -1.39
CA ARG A 256 0.01 -16.49 -1.85
C ARG A 256 -0.19 -15.32 -0.90
N VAL A 257 -1.10 -15.39 0.08
CA VAL A 257 -1.17 -14.37 1.13
C VAL A 257 0.06 -14.52 2.01
N ARG A 258 0.96 -13.54 1.94
CA ARG A 258 2.23 -13.52 2.70
C ARG A 258 2.33 -12.35 3.68
N MET A 259 1.40 -11.41 3.63
CA MET A 259 1.38 -10.24 4.51
C MET A 259 -0.07 -9.77 4.75
N ALA A 260 -0.35 -9.31 5.96
CA ALA A 260 -1.65 -8.75 6.34
C ALA A 260 -1.45 -7.64 7.37
N ILE A 261 -1.94 -6.43 7.08
CA ILE A 261 -1.68 -5.24 7.88
C ILE A 261 -2.99 -4.80 8.52
N TYR A 262 -3.10 -5.03 9.84
CA TYR A 262 -4.27 -4.59 10.59
C TYR A 262 -4.34 -3.06 10.63
N TYR A 263 -5.51 -2.50 10.37
CA TYR A 263 -5.78 -1.08 10.42
C TYR A 263 -6.49 -0.69 11.71
N GLN A 264 -5.81 0.11 12.53
CA GLN A 264 -6.34 0.71 13.77
C GLN A 264 -6.60 2.22 13.63
N SER A 265 -6.60 2.76 12.41
CA SER A 265 -6.58 4.21 12.13
C SER A 265 -5.30 4.96 12.55
N ALA A 266 -4.85 5.90 11.71
CA ALA A 266 -3.75 6.80 12.05
C ALA A 266 -4.04 7.66 13.30
N ASN A 267 -5.32 7.94 13.56
CA ASN A 267 -5.76 8.72 14.72
C ASN A 267 -6.39 7.83 15.81
N LEU A 268 -6.21 6.51 15.73
CA LEU A 268 -6.72 5.55 16.72
C LEU A 268 -8.24 5.67 16.99
N LYS A 269 -9.02 5.95 15.94
CA LYS A 269 -10.49 6.04 16.03
C LYS A 269 -11.10 4.76 16.61
N ALA A 270 -12.02 4.91 17.55
CA ALA A 270 -12.66 3.82 18.27
C ALA A 270 -13.24 2.74 17.33
N ASP A 271 -13.84 3.13 16.22
CA ASP A 271 -14.43 2.21 15.23
C ASP A 271 -13.45 1.21 14.61
N PHE A 272 -12.15 1.50 14.63
CA PHE A 272 -11.11 0.64 14.02
C PHE A 272 -10.10 0.12 15.05
N ARG A 273 -10.00 0.77 16.21
CA ARG A 273 -8.97 0.47 17.21
C ARG A 273 -9.23 -0.90 17.82
N LEU A 274 -8.24 -1.80 17.83
CA LEU A 274 -8.47 -3.16 18.34
C LEU A 274 -8.83 -3.19 19.84
N SER A 275 -8.33 -2.22 20.61
CA SER A 275 -8.58 -2.15 22.06
C SER A 275 -10.03 -1.90 22.45
N THR A 276 -10.84 -1.33 21.55
CA THR A 276 -12.28 -1.12 21.76
C THR A 276 -13.11 -2.35 21.37
N HIS A 277 -12.47 -3.40 20.86
CA HIS A 277 -13.11 -4.64 20.43
C HIS A 277 -12.54 -5.85 21.20
N PRO A 278 -12.85 -6.02 22.51
CA PRO A 278 -12.27 -7.08 23.34
C PRO A 278 -12.50 -8.51 22.83
N ARG A 279 -13.69 -8.83 22.29
CA ARG A 279 -14.01 -10.17 21.76
C ARG A 279 -13.29 -10.41 20.43
N SER A 280 -13.24 -9.42 19.55
CA SER A 280 -12.45 -9.52 18.31
C SER A 280 -10.95 -9.60 18.59
N ARG A 281 -10.47 -8.89 19.60
CA ARG A 281 -9.08 -8.97 20.09
C ARG A 281 -8.74 -10.36 20.60
N ALA A 282 -9.61 -10.98 21.39
CA ALA A 282 -9.42 -12.36 21.85
C ALA A 282 -9.32 -13.34 20.67
N ALA A 283 -10.22 -13.22 19.68
CA ALA A 283 -10.18 -14.03 18.47
C ALA A 283 -8.89 -13.81 17.65
N LEU A 284 -8.43 -12.54 17.55
CA LEU A 284 -7.17 -12.22 16.88
C LEU A 284 -5.98 -12.87 17.58
N ARG A 285 -5.89 -12.77 18.92
CA ARG A 285 -4.80 -13.39 19.70
C ARG A 285 -4.74 -14.90 19.49
N HIS A 286 -5.90 -15.56 19.44
CA HIS A 286 -5.94 -16.99 19.13
C HIS A 286 -5.44 -17.26 17.71
N ALA A 287 -5.92 -16.50 16.72
CA ALA A 287 -5.55 -16.72 15.32
C ALA A 287 -4.07 -16.42 15.01
N THR A 288 -3.46 -15.44 15.68
CA THR A 288 -2.05 -15.06 15.49
C THR A 288 -1.06 -16.06 16.11
N GLY A 289 -1.55 -16.98 16.95
CA GLY A 289 -0.78 -18.13 17.44
C GLY A 289 -0.39 -19.13 16.33
N TRP A 290 -0.93 -19.00 15.13
CA TRP A 290 -0.58 -19.86 14.00
C TRP A 290 0.90 -19.72 13.60
N ALA A 291 1.65 -20.83 13.63
CA ALA A 291 3.10 -20.85 13.41
C ALA A 291 3.56 -20.27 12.06
N ARG A 292 2.71 -20.29 11.02
CA ARG A 292 3.05 -19.71 9.71
C ARG A 292 3.15 -18.18 9.75
N LEU A 293 2.58 -17.52 10.76
CA LEU A 293 2.81 -16.10 11.01
C LEU A 293 4.09 -15.97 11.83
N THR A 294 5.20 -15.80 11.14
CA THR A 294 6.54 -15.78 11.76
C THR A 294 6.78 -14.52 12.59
N GLY A 295 6.02 -13.44 12.36
CA GLY A 295 6.31 -12.12 12.95
C GLY A 295 7.52 -11.44 12.29
N LEU A 296 8.05 -12.01 11.21
CA LEU A 296 9.11 -11.42 10.41
C LEU A 296 8.54 -10.93 9.09
N ALA A 297 9.03 -9.79 8.61
CA ALA A 297 8.61 -9.26 7.32
C ALA A 297 9.12 -10.17 6.20
N PRO A 298 8.35 -10.36 5.12
CA PRO A 298 8.84 -11.00 3.91
C PRO A 298 9.94 -10.14 3.27
N GLU A 299 11.20 -10.38 3.62
CA GLU A 299 12.35 -9.83 2.90
C GLU A 299 12.32 -10.43 1.49
N PHE A 300 12.56 -9.60 0.46
CA PHE A 300 12.34 -9.94 -0.96
C PHE A 300 12.63 -11.41 -1.29
N GLY A 301 11.57 -12.20 -1.41
CA GLY A 301 11.63 -13.54 -1.95
C GLY A 301 11.60 -13.44 -3.48
N GLY A 302 12.68 -13.89 -4.12
CA GLY A 302 12.61 -14.35 -5.50
C GLY A 302 11.55 -15.43 -5.68
#